data_AF-A0A0G1T7K0-F1
#
_entry.id   AF-A0A0G1T7K0-F1
#
_cell.length_a   1.000
_cell.length_b   1.000
_cell.length_c   1.000
_cell.angle_alpha   90.00
_cell.angle_beta   90.00
_cell.angle_gamma   90.00
#
_symmetry.space_group_name_H-M   'P 1'
#
loop_
_entity.id
_entity.type
_entity.pdbx_description
1 polymer ?
#
loop_
_entity_poly.entity_id
_entity_poly.type
_entity_poly.pdbx_seq_one_letter_code
_entity_poly.pdbx_strand_id
1 'polypeptide(L)' 'MATFSPREKQSIHLENSSRKLEVLKILLMVLWEIKSIDNKKYILISEPLDEVGKMIGGWLNQMIKQNSPAKAEEK' A
#
# COMPACT_ATOMS: atom_id res chain seq x y z
N MET A 1 -9.78 -25.74 -19.46
CA MET A 1 -8.53 -25.27 -18.82
C MET A 1 -8.66 -23.77 -18.63
N ALA A 2 -9.17 -23.34 -17.49
CA ALA A 2 -9.26 -21.92 -17.17
C ALA A 2 -7.90 -21.48 -16.62
N THR A 3 -7.12 -20.76 -17.42
CA THR A 3 -5.93 -20.05 -16.94
C THR A 3 -6.42 -18.96 -16.00
N PHE A 4 -6.53 -19.28 -14.71
CA PHE A 4 -6.82 -18.35 -13.64
C PHE A 4 -5.57 -17.48 -13.43
N SER A 5 -5.55 -16.43 -14.25
CA SER A 5 -4.94 -15.11 -14.10
C SER A 5 -3.71 -14.98 -13.18
N PRO A 6 -2.56 -14.52 -13.70
CA PRO A 6 -1.40 -14.07 -12.91
C PRO A 6 -1.69 -12.93 -11.90
N ARG A 7 -2.91 -12.40 -11.92
CA ARG A 7 -3.38 -11.22 -11.19
C ARG A 7 -3.55 -11.46 -9.68
N GLU A 8 -3.96 -12.65 -9.25
CA GLU A 8 -4.10 -12.98 -7.81
C GLU A 8 -2.74 -13.00 -7.10
N LYS A 9 -1.69 -13.52 -7.75
CA LYS A 9 -0.33 -13.51 -7.19
C LYS A 9 0.23 -12.10 -7.05
N GLN A 10 -0.13 -11.17 -7.95
CA GLN A 10 0.27 -9.77 -7.85
C GLN A 10 -0.43 -9.07 -6.68
N SER A 11 -1.72 -9.36 -6.43
CA SER A 11 -2.45 -8.83 -5.28
C SER A 11 -1.83 -9.28 -3.96
N ILE A 12 -1.42 -10.54 -3.83
CA ILE A 12 -0.77 -11.07 -2.61
C ILE A 12 0.58 -10.37 -2.36
N HIS A 13 1.36 -10.09 -3.40
CA HIS A 13 2.64 -9.40 -3.24
C HIS A 13 2.48 -7.94 -2.80
N LEU A 14 1.45 -7.27 -3.31
CA LEU A 14 1.11 -5.90 -2.94
C LEU A 14 0.58 -5.82 -1.50
N GLU A 15 -0.28 -6.77 -1.10
CA GLU A 15 -0.82 -6.86 0.25
C GLU A 15 0.27 -7.15 1.30
N ASN A 16 1.23 -8.04 0.97
CA ASN A 16 2.40 -8.29 1.80
C ASN A 16 3.29 -7.05 1.94
N SER A 17 3.45 -6.27 0.87
CA SER A 17 4.21 -5.02 0.90
C SER A 17 3.47 -3.96 1.73
N SER A 18 2.14 -3.90 1.63
CA SER A 18 1.30 -3.04 2.48
C SER A 18 1.46 -3.37 3.96
N ARG A 19 1.40 -4.65 4.34
CA ARG A 19 1.60 -5.08 5.73
C ARG A 19 2.98 -4.70 6.26
N LYS A 20 4.04 -4.88 5.45
CA LYS A 20 5.39 -4.47 5.84
C LYS A 20 5.49 -2.95 6.10
N LEU A 21 4.83 -2.13 5.28
CA LEU A 21 4.80 -0.69 5.47
C LEU A 21 4.00 -0.27 6.70
N GLU A 22 2.87 -0.91 6.97
CA GLU A 22 2.11 -0.66 8.19
C GLU A 22 2.95 -0.95 9.44
N VAL A 23 3.63 -2.10 9.47
CA VAL A 23 4.53 -2.45 10.58
C VAL A 23 5.64 -1.42 10.71
N LEU A 24 6.22 -0.94 9.59
CA LEU A 24 7.27 0.08 9.62
C LEU A 24 6.76 1.42 10.15
N LYS A 25 5.54 1.85 9.79
CA LYS A 25 4.88 3.05 10.34
C LYS A 25 4.70 2.93 11.85
N ILE A 26 4.22 1.79 12.32
CA ILE A 26 4.01 1.53 13.75
C ILE A 26 5.34 1.52 14.50
N LEU A 27 6.38 0.86 13.97
CA LEU A 27 7.71 0.86 14.57
C LEU A 27 8.27 2.29 14.67
N LEU A 28 8.09 3.09 13.62
CA LEU A 28 8.51 4.49 13.61
C LEU A 28 7.80 5.32 14.69
N MET A 29 6.49 5.12 14.84
CA MET A 29 5.67 5.77 15.87
C MET A 29 6.11 5.36 17.28
N VAL A 30 6.41 4.08 17.50
CA VAL A 30 6.94 3.57 18.78
C VAL A 30 8.31 4.18 19.08
N LEU A 31 9.22 4.22 18.10
CA LEU A 31 10.56 4.83 18.27
C LEU A 31 10.49 6.33 18.60
N TRP A 32 9.50 7.01 18.05
CA TRP A 32 9.21 8.40 18.38
C TRP A 32 8.64 8.55 19.79
N GLU A 33 7.72 7.66 20.21
CA GLU A 33 7.13 7.67 21.56
C GLU A 33 8.18 7.50 22.66
N ILE A 34 9.13 6.58 22.47
CA ILE A 34 10.25 6.38 23.39
C ILE A 34 11.32 7.48 23.30
N LYS A 35 11.08 8.55 22.51
CA LYS A 35 12.01 9.65 22.22
C LYS A 35 13.38 9.19 21.70
N SER A 36 13.44 8.02 21.07
CA SER A 36 14.68 7.47 20.51
C SER A 36 15.05 8.14 19.19
N ILE A 37 14.06 8.72 18.50
CA ILE A 37 14.23 9.48 17.26
C ILE A 37 13.78 10.92 17.45
N ASP A 38 14.61 11.88 17.02
CA ASP A 38 14.28 13.30 17.00
C ASP A 38 13.16 13.61 15.99
N ASN A 39 12.29 14.57 16.31
CA ASN A 39 11.17 14.99 15.45
C ASN A 39 11.59 15.25 13.99
N LYS A 40 12.78 15.84 13.76
CA LYS A 40 13.28 16.11 12.40
C LYS A 40 13.53 14.83 11.61
N LYS A 41 14.07 13.80 12.28
CA LYS A 41 14.31 12.47 11.68
C LYS A 41 13.01 11.73 11.46
N TYR A 42 12.05 11.82 12.39
CA TYR A 42 10.73 11.23 12.22
C TYR A 42 10.01 11.79 10.98
N ILE A 43 10.01 13.12 10.80
CA ILE A 43 9.39 13.77 9.63
C ILE A 43 10.05 13.30 8.32
N LEU A 44 11.38 13.27 8.27
CA LEU A 44 12.16 12.81 7.12
C LEU A 44 11.84 11.37 6.70
N ILE A 45 11.51 10.49 7.65
CA ILE A 45 11.20 9.08 7.36
C ILE A 45 9.70 8.89 7.14
N SER A 46 8.85 9.67 7.80
CA SER A 46 7.40 9.61 7.68
C SER A 46 6.91 10.05 6.29
N GLU A 47 7.54 11.06 5.70
CA GLU A 47 7.17 11.61 4.38
C GLU A 47 7.23 10.56 3.25
N PRO A 48 8.36 9.87 3.00
CA PRO A 48 8.40 8.80 2.00
C PRO A 48 7.50 7.62 2.39
N LEU A 49 7.31 7.35 3.68
CA LEU A 49 6.46 6.26 4.15
C LEU A 49 4.97 6.52 3.89
N ASP A 50 4.54 7.78 3.92
CA ASP A 50 3.20 8.18 3.51
C ASP A 50 3.01 8.11 2.00
N GLU A 51 4.00 8.55 1.22
CA GLU A 51 3.97 8.42 -0.24
C GLU A 51 3.88 6.97 -0.68
N VAL A 52 4.68 6.07 -0.10
CA VAL A 52 4.63 4.65 -0.46
C VAL A 52 3.27 4.05 -0.03
N GLY A 53 2.72 4.44 1.12
CA GLY A 53 1.37 4.05 1.53
C GLY A 53 0.28 4.50 0.56
N LYS A 54 0.35 5.75 0.07
CA LYS A 54 -0.56 6.27 -0.97
C LYS A 54 -0.39 5.56 -2.30
N MET A 55 0.84 5.23 -2.70
CA MET A 55 1.09 4.46 -3.91
C MET A 55 0.50 3.06 -3.81
N ILE A 56 0.76 2.32 -2.72
CA ILE A 56 0.21 0.98 -2.51
C ILE A 56 -1.33 1.02 -2.43
N GLY A 57 -1.90 1.97 -1.67
CA GLY A 57 -3.34 2.16 -1.59
C GLY A 57 -3.97 2.54 -2.93
N GLY A 58 -3.31 3.39 -3.72
CA GLY A 58 -3.72 3.75 -5.07
C GLY A 58 -3.69 2.57 -6.03
N TRP A 59 -2.67 1.72 -5.95
CA TRP A 59 -2.53 0.51 -6.76
C TRP A 59 -3.57 -0.55 -6.36
N LEU A 60 -3.81 -0.76 -5.07
CA LEU A 60 -4.89 -1.61 -4.57
C LEU A 60 -6.26 -1.11 -5.06
N ASN A 61 -6.52 0.18 -4.94
CA ASN A 61 -7.77 0.79 -5.40
C ASN A 61 -7.94 0.71 -6.92
N GLN A 62 -6.86 0.86 -7.72
CA GLN A 62 -6.89 0.65 -9.17
C GLN A 62 -7.18 -0.81 -9.54
N MET A 63 -6.57 -1.77 -8.85
CA MET A 63 -6.81 -3.20 -9.08
C MET A 63 -8.26 -3.58 -8.72
N ILE A 64 -8.83 -3.00 -7.65
CA ILE A 64 -10.24 -3.16 -7.28
C ILE A 64 -11.16 -2.50 -8.32
N LYS A 65 -10.86 -1.27 -8.77
CA LYS A 65 -11.65 -0.57 -9.80
C LYS A 65 -11.62 -1.27 -11.16
N GLN A 66 -10.51 -1.89 -11.54
CA GLN A 66 -10.43 -2.70 -12.76
C GLN A 66 -11.29 -3.96 -12.72
N ASN A 67 -11.81 -4.34 -11.54
CA ASN A 67 -12.75 -5.44 -11.38
C ASN A 67 -14.23 -5.00 -11.47
N SER A 68 -14.52 -3.74 -11.84
CA SER A 68 -15.88 -3.25 -12.07
C SER A 68 -16.21 -3.30 -13.58
N PRO A 69 -17.19 -4.12 -14.02
CA PRO A 69 -17.64 -4.15 -15.40
C PRO A 69 -18.57 -2.95 -15.62
N ALA A 70 -18.01 -1.79 -15.96
CA ALA A 70 -18.82 -0.62 -16.28
C ALA A 70 -18.20 0.17 -17.44
N LYS A 71 -18.06 -0.49 -18.60
CA LYS A 71 -18.11 0.19 -19.92
C LYS A 71 -18.26 -0.79 -21.11
N ALA A 72 -19.39 -1.48 -21.17
CA ALA A 72 -20.02 -2.07 -22.35
C ALA A 72 -21.49 -2.23 -21.92
N GLU A 73 -22.53 -1.62 -22.47
CA GLU A 73 -22.82 -1.10 -23.79
C GLU A 73 -23.73 0.15 -23.63
N GLU A 74 -23.44 1.22 -24.35
CA GLU A 74 -24.47 2.16 -24.79
C GLU A 74 -24.41 2.13 -26.32
N LYS A 75 -25.23 1.26 -26.93
CA LYS A 75 -25.78 1.36 -28.28
C LYS A 75 -27.02 0.48 -28.40
#